data_AF-A0A6I6GVE6-F1
#
_entry.id   AF-A0A6I6GVE6-F1
#
_cell.length_a   1.000
_cell.length_b   1.000
_cell.length_c   1.000
_cell.angle_alpha   90.00
_cell.angle_beta   90.00
_cell.angle_gamma   90.00
#
_symmetry.space_group_name_H-M   'P 1'
#
loop_
_entity.id
_entity.type
_entity.pdbx_description
1 polymer ?
#
loop_
_entity_poly.entity_id
_entity_poly.type
_entity_poly.pdbx_seq_one_letter_code
_entity_poly.pdbx_strand_id
1 'polypeptide(L)'
;MQELLRYGVDPEVLLKRVKHLDMGALVAREWGKFKCRVLEKDEVERRALLCSTIAHFSERLSLTVMDEGVSLDIARVAEVSEHLYSASGYSIWFAPAGFDYGIQLFQRDGERLGNPQQVSITAQSPLLVEGEASVVDVCPCATSGHLVFSLNLPVPLSDIHVYDRATLARIAWFPADAQVPRFLLLLEALEKIQDCNLERVAADLIYHHHPAVRWQAFLALMRCTPEKQDHYCELLESLQDPGLRALLSSYLAGQTS
;
A
#
# COMPACT_ATOMS: atom_id res chain seq x y z
N MET A 1 -20.16 23.62 7.62
CA MET A 1 -19.04 23.45 8.59
C MET A 1 -18.85 21.96 8.93
N GLN A 2 -18.85 21.11 7.89
CA GLN A 2 -18.72 19.63 7.97
C GLN A 2 -18.08 19.07 6.69
N GLU A 3 -17.41 19.91 5.88
CA GLU A 3 -16.75 19.52 4.62
C GLU A 3 -15.21 19.68 4.67
N LEU A 4 -14.65 20.12 5.79
CA LEU A 4 -13.21 20.34 5.98
C LEU A 4 -12.48 19.17 6.66
N LEU A 5 -13.17 18.04 6.86
CA LEU A 5 -12.62 16.82 7.48
C LEU A 5 -12.04 15.82 6.47
N ARG A 6 -11.82 16.21 5.20
CA ARG A 6 -11.53 15.25 4.11
C ARG A 6 -10.22 15.44 3.36
N TYR A 7 -9.44 16.48 3.64
CA TYR A 7 -8.15 16.67 2.97
C TYR A 7 -7.07 16.80 4.03
N GLY A 8 -6.27 15.73 4.12
CA GLY A 8 -5.04 15.70 4.90
C GLY A 8 -4.03 16.73 4.40
N VAL A 9 -2.85 16.71 5.01
CA VAL A 9 -1.72 17.58 4.66
C VAL A 9 -1.46 17.54 3.15
N ASP A 10 -1.48 18.69 2.49
CA ASP A 10 -1.06 18.82 1.09
C ASP A 10 0.39 18.32 0.95
N PRO A 11 0.66 17.26 0.16
CA PRO A 11 1.98 16.68 0.01
C PRO A 11 3.04 17.68 -0.48
N GLU A 12 2.66 18.64 -1.33
CA GLU A 12 3.57 19.67 -1.84
C GLU A 12 3.94 20.69 -0.76
N VAL A 13 2.98 21.04 0.10
CA VAL A 13 3.24 21.88 1.27
C VAL A 13 4.16 21.16 2.26
N LEU A 14 3.93 19.87 2.48
CA LEU A 14 4.79 19.07 3.35
C LEU A 14 6.20 18.93 2.76
N LEU A 15 6.35 18.72 1.45
CA LEU A 15 7.65 18.67 0.79
C LEU A 15 8.43 19.98 1.00
N LYS A 16 7.77 21.14 0.86
CA LYS A 16 8.39 22.45 1.15
C LYS A 16 8.84 22.58 2.60
N ARG A 17 8.05 22.06 3.56
CA ARG A 17 8.46 22.02 4.97
C ARG A 17 9.68 21.13 5.18
N VAL A 18 9.67 19.91 4.63
CA VAL A 18 10.79 18.96 4.73
C VAL A 18 12.10 19.58 4.23
N LYS A 19 12.07 20.36 3.14
CA LYS A 19 13.25 21.09 2.62
C LYS A 19 13.86 22.12 3.57
N HIS A 20 13.10 22.59 4.56
CA HIS A 20 13.52 23.66 5.47
C HIS A 20 13.60 23.23 6.94
N LEU A 21 13.20 22.00 7.26
CA LEU A 21 13.23 21.45 8.60
C LEU A 21 14.51 20.65 8.85
N ASP A 22 14.99 20.68 10.09
CA ASP A 22 15.98 19.71 10.55
C ASP A 22 15.30 18.34 10.73
N MET A 23 15.38 17.54 9.66
CA MET A 23 14.82 16.20 9.65
C MET A 23 15.53 15.25 10.62
N GLY A 24 16.79 15.53 10.99
CA GLY A 24 17.50 14.79 12.03
C GLY A 24 16.89 15.04 13.41
N ALA A 25 16.60 16.31 13.73
CA ALA A 25 15.90 16.68 14.95
C ALA A 25 14.47 16.09 15.00
N LEU A 26 13.77 16.06 13.87
CA LEU A 26 12.46 15.38 13.77
C LEU A 26 12.57 13.89 14.14
N VAL A 27 13.47 13.16 13.48
CA VAL A 27 13.69 11.72 13.73
C VAL A 27 14.05 11.48 15.20
N ALA A 28 14.99 12.25 15.76
CA ALA A 28 15.40 12.11 17.14
C ALA A 28 14.25 12.37 18.14
N ARG A 29 13.41 13.38 17.86
CA ARG A 29 12.26 13.73 18.69
C ARG A 29 11.21 12.61 18.69
N GLU A 30 10.82 12.12 17.52
CA GLU A 30 9.79 11.07 17.42
C GLU A 30 10.29 9.74 17.98
N TRP A 31 11.58 9.42 17.80
CA TRP A 31 12.23 8.30 18.48
C TRP A 31 12.21 8.44 20.01
N GLY A 32 12.49 9.63 20.53
CA GLY A 32 12.41 9.93 21.96
C GLY A 32 11.01 9.70 22.53
N LYS A 33 9.98 10.23 21.86
CA LYS A 33 8.57 10.01 22.25
C LYS A 33 8.21 8.53 22.24
N PHE A 34 8.61 7.79 21.20
CA PHE A 34 8.37 6.36 21.10
C PHE A 34 9.00 5.60 22.28
N LYS A 35 10.26 5.90 22.62
CA LYS A 35 10.93 5.31 23.79
C LYS A 35 10.18 5.56 25.09
N CYS A 36 9.74 6.80 25.34
CA CYS A 36 8.94 7.11 26.52
C CYS A 36 7.66 6.27 26.57
N ARG A 37 6.91 6.20 25.46
CA ARG A 37 5.68 5.38 25.36
C ARG A 37 5.92 3.90 25.63
N VAL A 38 7.04 3.34 25.15
CA VAL A 38 7.41 1.94 25.38
C VAL A 38 7.71 1.69 26.87
N LEU A 39 8.38 2.64 27.55
CA LEU A 39 8.74 2.52 28.97
C LEU A 39 7.54 2.70 29.90
N GLU A 40 6.60 3.57 29.54
CA GLU A 40 5.40 3.88 30.35
C GLU A 40 4.33 2.78 30.30
N LYS A 41 4.33 1.94 29.25
CA LYS A 41 3.35 0.88 29.05
C LYS A 41 3.69 -0.40 29.80
N ASP A 42 2.65 -1.13 30.21
CA ASP A 42 2.79 -2.48 30.76
C ASP A 42 3.28 -3.49 29.70
N GLU A 43 3.56 -4.73 30.10
CA GLU A 43 4.14 -5.73 29.19
C GLU A 43 3.26 -6.04 27.96
N VAL A 44 1.94 -6.18 28.15
CA VAL A 44 1.02 -6.55 27.07
C VAL A 44 0.88 -5.41 26.08
N GLU A 45 0.64 -4.19 26.58
CA GLU A 45 0.52 -3.01 25.75
C GLU A 45 1.84 -2.65 25.06
N ARG A 46 2.98 -2.86 25.73
CA ARG A 46 4.31 -2.63 25.15
C ARG A 46 4.55 -3.58 23.98
N ARG A 47 4.21 -4.87 24.13
CA ARG A 47 4.33 -5.85 23.04
C ARG A 47 3.45 -5.47 21.86
N ALA A 48 2.19 -5.10 22.12
CA ALA A 48 1.27 -4.65 21.06
C ALA A 48 1.84 -3.41 20.32
N LEU A 49 2.36 -2.42 21.05
CA LEU A 49 2.99 -1.25 20.47
C LEU A 49 4.23 -1.60 19.63
N LEU A 50 5.10 -2.48 20.10
CA LEU A 50 6.28 -2.91 19.34
C LEU A 50 5.86 -3.61 18.04
N CYS A 51 4.88 -4.52 18.10
CA CYS A 51 4.35 -5.23 16.93
C CYS A 51 3.68 -4.30 15.91
N SER A 52 3.04 -3.21 16.35
CA SER A 52 2.43 -2.24 15.43
C SER A 52 3.42 -1.27 14.80
N THR A 53 4.62 -1.15 15.36
CA THR A 53 5.61 -0.12 14.98
C THR A 53 6.79 -0.71 14.20
N ILE A 54 7.16 -1.96 14.49
CA ILE A 54 8.35 -2.63 13.92
C ILE A 54 7.90 -3.75 12.99
N ALA A 55 8.24 -3.63 11.71
CA ALA A 55 8.08 -4.69 10.74
C ALA A 55 9.40 -5.46 10.57
N HIS A 56 9.52 -6.59 11.29
CA HIS A 56 10.75 -7.37 11.39
C HIS A 56 11.35 -7.76 10.02
N PHE A 57 10.52 -8.31 9.11
CA PHE A 57 10.99 -8.79 7.81
C PHE A 57 11.43 -7.69 6.84
N SER A 58 10.98 -6.46 7.04
CA SER A 58 11.40 -5.31 6.21
C SER A 58 12.39 -4.41 6.92
N GLU A 59 12.87 -4.81 8.11
CA GLU A 59 13.72 -4.02 9.00
C GLU A 59 13.28 -2.55 9.11
N ARG A 60 11.96 -2.35 9.16
CA ARG A 60 11.30 -1.04 9.10
C ARG A 60 10.68 -0.67 10.43
N LEU A 61 10.97 0.54 10.87
CA LEU A 61 10.31 1.24 11.96
C LEU A 61 9.35 2.27 11.38
N SER A 62 8.06 2.18 11.70
CA SER A 62 7.04 3.13 11.29
C SER A 62 6.47 3.86 12.50
N LEU A 63 6.70 5.16 12.61
CA LEU A 63 6.21 6.00 13.69
C LEU A 63 5.08 6.88 13.16
N THR A 64 3.94 6.94 13.84
CA THR A 64 2.94 7.97 13.52
C THR A 64 3.49 9.33 13.93
N VAL A 65 3.53 10.27 12.99
CA VAL A 65 4.07 11.62 13.21
C VAL A 65 3.03 12.63 12.75
N MET A 66 2.84 13.68 13.56
CA MET A 66 1.76 14.66 13.38
C MET A 66 0.39 13.97 13.60
N ASP A 67 -0.56 14.65 14.26
CA ASP A 67 -1.89 14.09 14.56
C ASP A 67 -2.78 13.94 13.30
N GLU A 68 -2.16 13.92 12.11
CA GLU A 68 -2.77 14.10 10.79
C GLU A 68 -2.62 12.84 9.90
N GLY A 69 -2.25 11.69 10.48
CA GLY A 69 -2.20 10.41 9.76
C GLY A 69 -0.94 10.21 8.90
N VAL A 70 0.11 11.00 9.11
CA VAL A 70 1.41 10.82 8.44
C VAL A 70 2.24 9.80 9.22
N SER A 71 2.91 8.88 8.52
CA SER A 71 3.90 7.98 9.13
C SER A 71 5.31 8.39 8.75
N LEU A 72 6.23 8.36 9.71
CA LEU A 72 7.66 8.40 9.48
C LEU A 72 8.17 6.96 9.45
N ASP A 73 8.66 6.55 8.30
CA ASP A 73 9.27 5.25 8.12
C ASP A 73 10.79 5.40 8.06
N ILE A 74 11.47 4.55 8.82
CA ILE A 74 12.93 4.40 8.83
C ILE A 74 13.19 2.93 8.57
N ALA A 75 13.83 2.61 7.44
CA ALA A 75 14.11 1.23 7.07
C ALA A 75 15.61 1.03 6.84
N ARG A 76 16.11 -0.12 7.30
CA ARG A 76 17.42 -0.62 6.87
C ARG A 76 17.23 -1.41 5.59
N VAL A 77 18.01 -1.08 4.57
CA VAL A 77 17.99 -1.75 3.28
C VAL A 77 19.20 -2.67 3.19
N ALA A 78 18.94 -3.98 3.23
CA ALA A 78 19.99 -5.00 3.19
C ALA A 78 19.92 -5.90 1.96
N GLU A 79 18.72 -6.18 1.47
CA GLU A 79 18.47 -7.15 0.39
C GLU A 79 17.59 -6.56 -0.71
N VAL A 80 17.81 -7.05 -1.94
CA VAL A 80 16.97 -6.71 -3.09
C VAL A 80 15.70 -7.54 -3.02
N SER A 81 14.54 -6.89 -3.00
CA SER A 81 13.25 -7.59 -3.06
C SER A 81 13.00 -8.15 -4.46
N GLU A 82 12.44 -9.35 -4.56
CA GLU A 82 12.02 -9.96 -5.84
C GLU A 82 10.94 -9.14 -6.55
N HIS A 83 10.17 -8.36 -5.81
CA HIS A 83 9.02 -7.62 -6.30
C HIS A 83 9.17 -6.12 -6.02
N LEU A 84 8.47 -5.32 -6.80
CA LEU A 84 8.38 -3.87 -6.65
C LEU A 84 6.93 -3.50 -6.26
N TYR A 85 6.79 -2.59 -5.31
CA TYR A 85 5.49 -2.23 -4.73
C TYR A 85 5.25 -0.72 -4.87
N SER A 86 4.09 -0.32 -5.37
CA SER A 86 3.67 1.08 -5.25
C SER A 86 3.35 1.44 -3.80
N ALA A 87 3.51 2.71 -3.44
CA ALA A 87 2.95 3.23 -2.20
C ALA A 87 1.43 3.41 -2.36
N SER A 88 0.69 3.37 -1.26
CA SER A 88 -0.68 3.88 -1.23
C SER A 88 -0.64 5.38 -0.90
N GLY A 89 -1.16 6.23 -1.79
CA GLY A 89 -1.10 7.69 -1.64
C GLY A 89 0.27 8.28 -1.97
N TYR A 90 0.83 9.08 -1.06
CA TYR A 90 2.07 9.83 -1.30
C TYR A 90 3.18 9.43 -0.33
N SER A 91 4.42 9.50 -0.80
CA SER A 91 5.61 9.34 0.03
C SER A 91 6.60 10.47 -0.24
N ILE A 92 7.12 11.09 0.81
CA ILE A 92 8.23 12.05 0.72
C ILE A 92 9.50 11.35 1.21
N TRP A 93 10.40 11.03 0.29
CA TRP A 93 11.72 10.48 0.59
C TRP A 93 12.68 11.61 0.93
N PHE A 94 13.42 11.47 2.02
CA PHE A 94 14.33 12.52 2.49
C PHE A 94 15.57 11.92 3.18
N ALA A 95 16.63 12.71 3.33
CA ALA A 95 17.79 12.31 4.12
C ALA A 95 18.06 13.36 5.21
N PRO A 96 18.30 12.96 6.47
CA PRO A 96 18.85 13.87 7.47
C PRO A 96 20.23 14.41 7.05
N ALA A 97 20.65 15.55 7.62
CA ALA A 97 21.96 16.10 7.35
C ALA A 97 23.07 15.07 7.65
N GLY A 98 23.99 14.88 6.70
CA GLY A 98 25.06 13.87 6.79
C GLY A 98 24.69 12.48 6.27
N PHE A 99 23.46 12.29 5.76
CA PHE A 99 23.04 11.09 5.05
C PHE A 99 22.75 11.41 3.58
N ASP A 100 23.03 10.45 2.71
CA ASP A 100 22.58 10.41 1.33
C ASP A 100 22.34 8.96 0.91
N TYR A 101 21.49 8.76 -0.10
CA TYR A 101 21.28 7.45 -0.70
C TYR A 101 20.66 7.57 -2.09
N GLY A 102 20.85 6.54 -2.92
CA GLY A 102 20.23 6.44 -4.23
C GLY A 102 18.97 5.59 -4.20
N ILE A 103 17.97 5.99 -4.98
CA ILE A 103 16.79 5.18 -5.28
C ILE A 103 16.61 5.06 -6.79
N GLN A 104 15.87 4.05 -7.24
CA GLN A 104 15.34 3.98 -8.60
C GLN A 104 13.86 4.34 -8.59
N LEU A 105 13.48 5.27 -9.46
CA LEU A 105 12.10 5.69 -9.67
C LEU A 105 11.61 5.12 -11.00
N PHE A 106 10.51 4.39 -10.94
CA PHE A 106 9.85 3.82 -12.10
C PHE A 106 8.54 4.57 -12.33
N GLN A 107 8.33 5.09 -13.54
CA GLN A 107 7.03 5.62 -13.94
C GLN A 107 6.08 4.49 -14.28
N ARG A 108 4.83 4.57 -13.82
CA ARG A 108 3.79 3.60 -14.13
C ARG A 108 3.17 3.94 -15.49
N ASP A 109 3.08 2.94 -16.35
CA ASP A 109 2.37 2.99 -17.64
C ASP A 109 1.38 1.82 -17.69
N GLY A 110 0.23 2.01 -17.04
CA GLY A 110 -0.78 0.98 -16.85
C GLY A 110 -0.23 -0.29 -16.18
N GLU A 111 -0.18 -1.36 -16.95
CA GLU A 111 0.25 -2.70 -16.50
C GLU A 111 1.78 -2.87 -16.43
N ARG A 112 2.57 -1.86 -16.81
CA ARG A 112 4.03 -1.98 -16.85
C ARG A 112 4.72 -0.79 -16.20
N LEU A 113 5.94 -1.02 -15.72
CA LEU A 113 6.84 0.04 -15.31
C LEU A 113 7.73 0.47 -16.48
N GLY A 114 7.93 1.77 -16.61
CA GLY A 114 8.91 2.36 -17.52
C GLY A 114 10.35 2.11 -17.06
N ASN A 115 11.31 2.61 -17.84
CA ASN A 115 12.72 2.50 -17.48
C ASN A 115 13.02 3.21 -16.15
N PRO A 116 13.85 2.63 -15.26
CA PRO A 116 14.19 3.25 -14.00
C PRO A 116 15.03 4.52 -14.21
N GLN A 117 14.67 5.56 -13.47
CA GLN A 117 15.50 6.74 -13.30
C GLN A 117 16.21 6.66 -11.94
N GLN A 118 17.54 6.79 -11.94
CA GLN A 118 18.27 6.93 -10.68
C GLN A 118 18.08 8.34 -10.11
N VAL A 119 17.74 8.41 -8.83
CA VAL A 119 17.56 9.66 -8.09
C VAL A 119 18.38 9.59 -6.81
N SER A 120 19.16 10.63 -6.53
CA SER A 120 19.88 10.77 -5.26
C SER A 120 19.04 11.58 -4.28
N ILE A 121 18.81 11.01 -3.10
CA ILE A 121 18.11 11.66 -2.00
C ILE A 121 19.16 12.24 -1.05
N THR A 122 19.05 13.54 -0.81
CA THR A 122 19.90 14.30 0.11
C THR A 122 19.04 15.21 0.98
N ALA A 123 19.64 15.82 2.00
CA ALA A 123 18.93 16.79 2.84
C ALA A 123 18.39 18.00 2.06
N GLN A 124 19.03 18.37 0.95
CA GLN A 124 18.62 19.50 0.11
C GLN A 124 17.64 19.08 -1.01
N SER A 125 17.59 17.79 -1.31
CA SER A 125 16.82 17.24 -2.41
C SER A 125 15.91 16.09 -1.95
N PRO A 126 14.92 16.37 -1.08
CA PRO A 126 13.85 15.40 -0.83
C PRO A 126 12.98 15.23 -2.07
N LEU A 127 12.41 14.04 -2.23
CA LEU A 127 11.58 13.67 -3.37
C LEU A 127 10.17 13.33 -2.91
N LEU A 128 9.16 14.01 -3.47
CA LEU A 128 7.77 13.60 -3.38
C LEU A 128 7.47 12.58 -4.48
N VAL A 129 6.84 11.48 -4.09
CA VAL A 129 6.40 10.40 -4.97
C VAL A 129 4.92 10.17 -4.76
N GLU A 130 4.17 10.16 -5.86
CA GLU A 130 2.78 9.73 -5.90
C GLU A 130 2.72 8.25 -6.28
N GLY A 131 2.18 7.42 -5.39
CA GLY A 131 2.11 5.97 -5.56
C GLY A 131 1.25 5.53 -6.74
N GLU A 132 0.28 6.36 -7.14
CA GLU A 132 -0.52 6.12 -8.35
C GLU A 132 0.26 6.30 -9.65
N ALA A 133 1.29 7.15 -9.64
CA ALA A 133 2.07 7.49 -10.81
C ALA A 133 3.42 6.77 -10.86
N SER A 134 3.96 6.34 -9.71
CA SER A 134 5.34 5.89 -9.63
C SER A 134 5.59 4.80 -8.58
N VAL A 135 6.62 4.00 -8.83
CA VAL A 135 7.13 2.96 -7.93
C VAL A 135 8.58 3.28 -7.58
N VAL A 136 8.95 3.11 -6.31
CA VAL A 136 10.30 3.37 -5.80
C VAL A 136 10.98 2.07 -5.42
N ASP A 137 12.21 1.91 -5.87
CA ASP A 137 13.12 0.88 -5.42
C ASP A 137 14.28 1.49 -4.63
N VAL A 138 14.38 1.07 -3.37
CA VAL A 138 15.36 1.58 -2.41
C VAL A 138 16.66 0.78 -2.36
N CYS A 139 16.72 -0.36 -3.07
CA CYS A 139 17.90 -1.21 -3.17
C CYS A 139 18.33 -1.39 -4.64
N PRO A 140 18.74 -0.29 -5.32
CA PRO A 140 19.03 -0.35 -6.75
C PRO A 140 20.36 -1.05 -7.10
N CYS A 141 21.24 -1.21 -6.11
CA CYS A 141 22.58 -1.78 -6.25
C CYS A 141 22.83 -2.69 -5.02
N ALA A 142 23.53 -3.81 -5.19
CA ALA A 142 23.84 -4.80 -4.14
C ALA A 142 24.75 -4.28 -2.99
N THR A 143 24.84 -2.96 -2.80
CA THR A 143 25.43 -2.35 -1.61
C THR A 143 24.43 -2.52 -0.47
N SER A 144 24.76 -3.39 0.48
CA SER A 144 23.94 -3.68 1.64
C SER A 144 24.21 -2.69 2.78
N GLY A 145 23.16 -2.37 3.55
CA GLY A 145 23.29 -1.81 4.90
C GLY A 145 23.16 -0.30 5.05
N HIS A 146 22.43 0.40 4.18
CA HIS A 146 22.08 1.81 4.39
C HIS A 146 20.69 2.01 5.00
N LEU A 147 20.46 3.19 5.58
CA LEU A 147 19.16 3.62 6.07
C LEU A 147 18.46 4.48 5.03
N VAL A 148 17.16 4.27 4.88
CA VAL A 148 16.28 5.13 4.08
C VAL A 148 15.17 5.69 4.97
N PHE A 149 14.70 6.88 4.60
CA PHE A 149 13.71 7.62 5.37
C PHE A 149 12.60 8.10 4.46
N SER A 150 11.35 7.94 4.90
CA SER A 150 10.20 8.50 4.21
C SER A 150 9.13 9.00 5.16
N LEU A 151 8.38 10.01 4.71
CA LEU A 151 7.09 10.36 5.28
C LEU A 151 6.01 9.81 4.36
N ASN A 152 5.10 8.98 4.86
CA ASN A 152 4.01 8.41 4.08
C ASN A 152 2.69 9.07 4.45
N LEU A 153 1.92 9.42 3.42
CA LEU A 153 0.62 10.07 3.47
C LEU A 153 -0.36 9.16 2.74
N PRO A 154 -0.92 8.16 3.45
CA PRO A 154 -1.83 7.21 2.83
C PRO A 154 -3.08 7.93 2.33
N VAL A 155 -3.49 7.63 1.10
CA VAL A 155 -4.75 8.11 0.53
C VAL A 155 -5.73 6.93 0.54
N PRO A 156 -6.93 7.10 1.14
CA PRO A 156 -7.97 6.07 1.08
C PRO A 156 -8.27 5.70 -0.37
N LEU A 157 -8.48 4.41 -0.65
CA LEU A 157 -8.79 3.85 -1.98
C LEU A 157 -7.62 3.84 -2.99
N SER A 158 -6.41 4.21 -2.59
CA SER A 158 -5.21 3.99 -3.43
C SER A 158 -4.72 2.56 -3.25
N ASP A 159 -4.66 1.79 -4.32
CA ASP A 159 -4.22 0.39 -4.26
C ASP A 159 -2.69 0.27 -4.31
N ILE A 160 -2.18 -0.80 -3.71
CA ILE A 160 -0.77 -1.18 -3.78
C ILE A 160 -0.61 -2.13 -4.96
N HIS A 161 -0.01 -1.68 -6.04
CA HIS A 161 0.30 -2.51 -7.19
C HIS A 161 1.64 -3.21 -7.02
N VAL A 162 1.69 -4.48 -7.41
CA VAL A 162 2.86 -5.33 -7.33
C VAL A 162 3.37 -5.62 -8.73
N TYR A 163 4.65 -5.39 -8.94
CA TYR A 163 5.32 -5.62 -10.20
C TYR A 163 6.43 -6.65 -10.02
N ASP A 164 6.56 -7.52 -11.00
CA ASP A 164 7.71 -8.41 -11.10
C ASP A 164 8.95 -7.59 -11.50
N ARG A 165 10.05 -7.73 -10.75
CA ARG A 165 11.26 -6.92 -10.96
C ARG A 165 11.94 -7.21 -12.30
N ALA A 166 11.87 -8.45 -12.79
CA ALA A 166 12.59 -8.86 -14.00
C ALA A 166 11.87 -8.39 -15.27
N THR A 167 10.55 -8.52 -15.31
CA THR A 167 9.70 -8.22 -16.47
C THR A 167 9.10 -6.82 -16.44
N LEU A 168 9.12 -6.18 -15.26
CA LEU A 168 8.47 -4.90 -14.97
C LEU A 168 6.96 -4.90 -15.22
N ALA A 169 6.36 -6.09 -15.35
CA ALA A 169 4.92 -6.26 -15.53
C ALA A 169 4.21 -6.33 -14.18
N ARG A 170 3.01 -5.77 -14.12
CA ARG A 170 2.13 -5.89 -12.96
C ARG A 170 1.69 -7.34 -12.83
N ILE A 171 1.88 -7.91 -11.66
CA ILE A 171 1.52 -9.31 -11.35
C ILE A 171 0.41 -9.43 -10.32
N ALA A 172 0.19 -8.39 -9.52
CA ALA A 172 -0.88 -8.34 -8.53
C ALA A 172 -1.24 -6.89 -8.15
N TRP A 173 -2.33 -6.74 -7.40
CA TRP A 173 -2.63 -5.54 -6.65
C TRP A 173 -3.21 -5.92 -5.28
N PHE A 174 -2.97 -5.09 -4.28
CA PHE A 174 -3.50 -5.22 -2.93
C PHE A 174 -4.29 -3.97 -2.55
N PRO A 175 -5.44 -4.15 -1.88
CA PRO A 175 -6.19 -3.05 -1.32
C PRO A 175 -5.42 -2.38 -0.19
N ALA A 176 -5.27 -1.05 -0.21
CA ALA A 176 -4.70 -0.35 0.95
C ALA A 176 -5.72 -0.04 2.05
N ASP A 177 -7.02 -0.11 1.76
CA ASP A 177 -8.06 0.04 2.78
C ASP A 177 -8.04 -1.17 3.74
N ALA A 178 -7.75 -0.91 5.02
CA ALA A 178 -7.66 -1.93 6.06
C ALA A 178 -8.96 -2.73 6.28
N GLN A 179 -10.13 -2.22 5.87
CA GLN A 179 -11.38 -2.98 5.93
C GLN A 179 -11.52 -4.00 4.81
N VAL A 180 -10.84 -3.80 3.67
CA VAL A 180 -10.97 -4.70 2.53
C VAL A 180 -10.40 -6.09 2.82
N PRO A 181 -9.16 -6.25 3.35
CA PRO A 181 -8.66 -7.57 3.75
C PRO A 181 -9.59 -8.32 4.70
N ARG A 182 -10.33 -7.61 5.56
CA ARG A 182 -11.31 -8.23 6.46
C ARG A 182 -12.45 -8.89 5.69
N PHE A 183 -12.99 -8.25 4.65
CA PHE A 183 -14.03 -8.84 3.80
C PHE A 183 -13.49 -9.99 2.95
N LEU A 184 -12.27 -9.86 2.42
CA LEU A 184 -11.63 -10.93 1.66
C LEU A 184 -11.39 -12.18 2.53
N LEU A 185 -10.84 -12.00 3.74
CA LEU A 185 -10.65 -13.08 4.71
C LEU A 185 -11.97 -13.68 5.18
N LEU A 186 -13.02 -12.85 5.36
CA LEU A 186 -14.35 -13.33 5.70
C LEU A 186 -14.91 -14.25 4.61
N LEU A 187 -14.85 -13.85 3.34
CA LEU A 187 -15.30 -14.67 2.21
C LEU A 187 -14.52 -15.99 2.13
N GLU A 188 -13.19 -15.93 2.24
CA GLU A 188 -12.35 -17.13 2.22
C GLU A 188 -12.65 -18.06 3.41
N ALA A 189 -12.87 -17.52 4.60
CA ALA A 189 -13.20 -18.29 5.79
C ALA A 189 -14.56 -18.97 5.66
N LEU A 190 -15.60 -18.24 5.23
CA LEU A 190 -16.94 -18.79 4.98
C LEU A 190 -16.91 -19.89 3.92
N GLU A 191 -16.11 -19.72 2.87
CA GLU A 191 -15.92 -20.74 1.85
C GLU A 191 -15.23 -22.00 2.39
N LYS A 192 -14.14 -21.85 3.15
CA LYS A 192 -13.41 -22.99 3.72
C LYS A 192 -14.24 -23.82 4.68
N ILE A 193 -15.13 -23.19 5.45
CA ILE A 193 -16.03 -23.90 6.36
C ILE A 193 -17.33 -24.35 5.69
N GLN A 194 -17.50 -24.07 4.38
CA GLN A 194 -18.71 -24.35 3.62
C GLN A 194 -19.97 -23.77 4.30
N ASP A 195 -19.87 -22.53 4.79
CA ASP A 195 -20.96 -21.88 5.51
C ASP A 195 -22.19 -21.72 4.60
N CYS A 196 -23.37 -22.05 5.13
CA CYS A 196 -24.62 -21.97 4.38
C CYS A 196 -25.02 -20.53 4.01
N ASN A 197 -24.41 -19.50 4.63
CA ASN A 197 -24.65 -18.10 4.33
C ASN A 197 -23.68 -17.50 3.32
N LEU A 198 -22.70 -18.26 2.80
CA LEU A 198 -21.71 -17.74 1.86
C LEU A 198 -22.38 -17.03 0.67
N GLU A 199 -23.40 -17.64 0.07
CA GLU A 199 -24.14 -17.05 -1.06
C GLU A 199 -24.69 -15.67 -0.71
N ARG A 200 -25.38 -15.54 0.43
CA ARG A 200 -25.99 -14.28 0.87
C ARG A 200 -24.92 -13.21 1.12
N VAL A 201 -23.86 -13.57 1.83
CA VAL A 201 -22.77 -12.62 2.14
C VAL A 201 -22.07 -12.16 0.86
N ALA A 202 -21.82 -13.08 -0.08
CA ALA A 202 -21.23 -12.75 -1.37
C ALA A 202 -22.16 -11.86 -2.22
N ALA A 203 -23.48 -12.12 -2.21
CA ALA A 203 -24.48 -11.30 -2.89
C ALA A 203 -24.56 -9.87 -2.34
N ASP A 204 -24.29 -9.66 -1.05
CA ASP A 204 -24.18 -8.30 -0.48
C ASP A 204 -22.86 -7.64 -0.88
N LEU A 205 -21.76 -8.41 -0.83
CA LEU A 205 -20.40 -7.91 -1.07
C LEU A 205 -20.07 -7.66 -2.55
N ILE A 206 -20.84 -8.19 -3.50
CA ILE A 206 -20.64 -7.87 -4.93
C ILE A 206 -20.89 -6.38 -5.24
N TYR A 207 -21.64 -5.68 -4.38
CA TYR A 207 -21.87 -4.24 -4.48
C TYR A 207 -20.83 -3.39 -3.73
N HIS A 208 -19.89 -4.02 -3.02
CA HIS A 208 -18.87 -3.34 -2.24
C HIS A 208 -18.06 -2.37 -3.12
N HIS A 209 -17.66 -1.20 -2.61
CA HIS A 209 -16.99 -0.18 -3.44
C HIS A 209 -15.66 -0.64 -4.04
N HIS A 210 -14.97 -1.57 -3.37
CA HIS A 210 -13.63 -2.03 -3.73
C HIS A 210 -13.64 -3.19 -4.74
N PRO A 211 -12.92 -3.10 -5.89
CA PRO A 211 -12.94 -4.10 -6.95
C PRO A 211 -12.49 -5.50 -6.50
N ALA A 212 -11.43 -5.59 -5.68
CA ALA A 212 -10.98 -6.88 -5.15
C ALA A 212 -12.08 -7.65 -4.36
N VAL A 213 -12.90 -6.95 -3.57
CA VAL A 213 -14.01 -7.57 -2.83
C VAL A 213 -15.09 -8.04 -3.79
N ARG A 214 -15.45 -7.21 -4.77
CA ARG A 214 -16.43 -7.57 -5.81
C ARG A 214 -15.99 -8.82 -6.56
N TRP A 215 -14.72 -8.89 -6.93
CA TRP A 215 -14.17 -10.04 -7.65
C TRP A 215 -14.23 -11.32 -6.83
N GLN A 216 -13.81 -11.30 -5.56
CA GLN A 216 -13.91 -12.48 -4.70
C GLN A 216 -15.35 -12.89 -4.42
N ALA A 217 -16.25 -11.91 -4.21
CA ALA A 217 -17.68 -12.17 -4.06
C ALA A 217 -18.26 -12.83 -5.32
N PHE A 218 -17.90 -12.34 -6.51
CA PHE A 218 -18.28 -12.94 -7.78
C PHE A 218 -17.81 -14.39 -7.90
N LEU A 219 -16.54 -14.69 -7.60
CA LEU A 219 -16.02 -16.06 -7.64
C LEU A 219 -16.78 -17.00 -6.67
N ALA A 220 -17.12 -16.53 -5.48
CA ALA A 220 -17.94 -17.30 -4.54
C ALA A 220 -19.36 -17.53 -5.08
N LEU A 221 -19.98 -16.51 -5.68
CA LEU A 221 -21.30 -16.62 -6.32
C LEU A 221 -21.30 -17.57 -7.52
N MET A 222 -20.23 -17.63 -8.32
CA MET A 222 -20.12 -18.60 -9.42
C MET A 222 -20.06 -20.04 -8.94
N ARG A 223 -19.63 -20.28 -7.69
CA ARG A 223 -19.65 -21.61 -7.07
C ARG A 223 -21.00 -21.95 -6.46
N CYS A 224 -21.68 -20.98 -5.85
CA CYS A 224 -22.98 -21.20 -5.18
C CYS A 224 -24.17 -21.16 -6.15
N THR A 225 -24.17 -20.22 -7.09
CA THR A 225 -25.29 -19.93 -8.01
C THR A 225 -24.78 -19.66 -9.44
N PRO A 226 -24.20 -20.67 -10.11
CA PRO A 226 -23.69 -20.52 -11.47
C PRO A 226 -24.78 -20.10 -12.48
N GLU A 227 -26.04 -20.42 -12.22
CA GLU A 227 -27.18 -20.04 -13.06
C GLU A 227 -27.42 -18.52 -13.14
N LYS A 228 -26.82 -17.74 -12.24
CA LYS A 228 -26.88 -16.27 -12.23
C LYS A 228 -25.65 -15.60 -12.86
N GLN A 229 -24.80 -16.36 -13.55
CA GLN A 229 -23.56 -15.85 -14.15
C GLN A 229 -23.77 -14.61 -15.01
N ASP A 230 -24.70 -14.67 -15.97
CA ASP A 230 -24.94 -13.56 -16.90
C ASP A 230 -25.31 -12.27 -16.17
N HIS A 231 -26.18 -12.36 -15.16
CA HIS A 231 -26.58 -11.22 -14.34
C HIS A 231 -25.40 -10.56 -13.62
N TYR A 232 -24.52 -11.36 -13.01
CA TYR A 232 -23.37 -10.83 -12.28
C TYR A 232 -22.25 -10.35 -13.21
N CYS A 233 -22.08 -10.96 -14.38
CA CYS A 233 -21.19 -10.44 -15.44
C CYS A 233 -21.64 -9.04 -15.88
N GLU A 234 -22.92 -8.87 -16.23
CA GLU A 234 -23.49 -7.58 -16.62
C GLU A 234 -23.31 -6.52 -15.51
N LEU A 235 -23.54 -6.90 -14.25
CA LEU A 235 -23.32 -6.02 -13.10
C LEU A 235 -21.87 -5.55 -13.03
N LEU A 236 -20.89 -6.46 -13.15
CA LEU A 236 -19.48 -6.10 -13.07
C LEU A 236 -19.02 -5.25 -14.27
N GLU A 237 -19.52 -5.53 -15.47
CA GLU A 237 -19.22 -4.73 -16.66
C GLU A 237 -19.77 -3.30 -16.56
N SER A 238 -20.94 -3.13 -15.94
CA SER A 238 -21.59 -1.84 -15.76
C SER A 238 -20.78 -0.86 -14.90
N LEU A 239 -19.88 -1.37 -14.05
CA LEU A 239 -19.04 -0.58 -13.15
C LEU A 239 -17.88 0.13 -13.88
N GLN A 240 -17.63 -0.21 -15.15
CA GLN A 240 -16.59 0.39 -16.00
C GLN A 240 -15.17 0.36 -15.40
N ASP A 241 -14.90 -0.55 -14.47
CA ASP A 241 -13.57 -0.75 -13.88
C ASP A 241 -12.70 -1.60 -14.84
N PRO A 242 -11.57 -1.06 -15.36
CA PRO A 242 -10.74 -1.77 -16.33
C PRO A 242 -10.11 -3.05 -15.78
N GLY A 243 -9.75 -3.07 -14.50
CA GLY A 243 -9.13 -4.21 -13.84
C GLY A 243 -10.12 -5.36 -13.68
N LEU A 244 -11.33 -5.07 -13.19
CA LEU A 244 -12.41 -6.05 -13.13
C LEU A 244 -12.79 -6.59 -14.51
N ARG A 245 -12.82 -5.72 -15.54
CA ARG A 245 -13.10 -6.17 -16.91
C ARG A 245 -12.05 -7.16 -17.42
N ALA A 246 -10.77 -6.91 -17.17
CA ALA A 246 -9.68 -7.82 -17.55
C ALA A 246 -9.79 -9.18 -16.83
N LEU A 247 -10.12 -9.17 -15.54
CA LEU A 247 -10.36 -10.38 -14.74
C LEU A 247 -11.56 -11.17 -15.26
N LEU A 248 -12.68 -10.50 -15.53
CA LEU A 248 -13.89 -11.11 -16.07
C LEU A 248 -13.64 -11.75 -17.44
N SER A 249 -12.91 -11.05 -18.31
CA SER A 249 -12.56 -11.55 -19.65
C SER A 249 -11.71 -12.82 -19.57
N SER A 250 -10.72 -12.84 -18.67
CA SER A 250 -9.87 -14.01 -18.42
C SER A 250 -10.66 -15.20 -17.88
N TYR A 251 -11.59 -14.95 -16.95
CA TYR A 251 -12.46 -15.98 -16.37
C TYR A 251 -13.37 -16.63 -17.41
N LEU A 252 -14.02 -15.82 -18.25
CA LEU A 252 -14.91 -16.32 -19.31
C LEU A 252 -14.14 -17.12 -20.38
N ALA A 253 -12.96 -16.64 -20.78
CA ALA A 253 -12.10 -17.38 -21.71
C ALA A 253 -11.68 -18.75 -21.14
N GLY A 254 -11.38 -18.81 -19.84
CA GLY A 254 -11.02 -20.04 -19.13
C GLY A 254 -12.16 -21.06 -19.02
N GLN A 255 -13.42 -20.66 -19.11
CA GLN A 255 -14.56 -21.59 -19.14
C GLN A 255 -14.80 -22.22 -20.52
N THR A 256 -14.31 -21.59 -21.59
CA THR A 256 -14.48 -22.06 -22.98
C THR A 256 -13.37 -23.02 -23.45
N SER A 257 -12.41 -23.32 -22.57
CA SER A 257 -11.26 -24.21 -22.82
C SER A 257 -11.47 -25.57 -22.14
#